data_AF-A0A6C7RLP9-F1
#
_entry.id   AF-A0A6C7RLP9-F1
#
_cell.length_a   1.000
_cell.length_b   1.000
_cell.length_c   1.000
_cell.angle_alpha   90.00
_cell.angle_beta   90.00
_cell.angle_gamma   90.00
#
_symmetry.space_group_name_H-M   'P 1'
#
loop_
_entity.id
_entity.type
_entity.pdbx_description
1 polymer ?
#
loop_
_entity_poly.entity_id
_entity_poly.type
_entity_poly.pdbx_seq_one_letter_code
_entity_poly.pdbx_strand_id
1 'polypeptide(L)'
;FESEIELFILALSVIDLSEELCSGKIYLVDIEEERVDIQLLILFDMKDISEYLSLYEMFVNNVYYKKFYEDIWHKADELCEKNIKVVIRNLGSNSDLSFECYSHLLQNIPSMLESIPFQRILSERKNKFENAIVVSAGPSLAKQLPLLKAYQDKAVIFCADGALSMLEKEGIVPDYVTNLDFTDLAMKFFQNKENLKQSIIALECATHPNIVRSLNAENCMIVLRNKALYQRFNLNDFGYIDTGTHVSHFSYTLALALGFKNIIMIGQDLAFDKEGNSHSKGFDFGEKFSGEENIDKLKVPAYAGKGEVLTHITWNDYRIKLEYLFACNDQKAKFYNATEGGARINFTEELS
;
A
#
# COMPACT_ATOMS: atom_id res chain seq x y z
N PHE A 1 -24.02 15.14 -15.08
CA PHE A 1 -24.01 13.88 -15.83
C PHE A 1 -24.49 14.17 -17.23
N GLU A 2 -23.73 13.74 -18.23
CA GLU A 2 -24.15 13.76 -19.63
C GLU A 2 -23.47 12.60 -20.33
N SER A 3 -24.25 11.64 -20.85
CA SER A 3 -23.71 10.45 -21.52
C SER A 3 -23.53 10.66 -23.02
N GLU A 4 -24.25 11.61 -23.61
CA GLU A 4 -24.17 11.93 -25.03
C GLU A 4 -23.21 13.10 -25.24
N ILE A 5 -22.04 12.82 -25.84
CA ILE A 5 -20.99 13.83 -26.02
C ILE A 5 -21.48 15.02 -26.85
N GLU A 6 -22.41 14.81 -27.78
CA GLU A 6 -23.04 15.84 -28.59
C GLU A 6 -23.85 16.82 -27.74
N LEU A 7 -24.58 16.35 -26.73
CA LEU A 7 -25.33 17.20 -25.80
C LEU A 7 -24.39 18.01 -24.92
N PHE A 8 -23.29 17.40 -24.48
CA PHE A 8 -22.25 18.10 -23.72
C PHE A 8 -21.60 19.22 -24.55
N ILE A 9 -21.22 18.93 -25.80
CA ILE A 9 -20.68 19.93 -26.73
C ILE A 9 -21.68 21.06 -26.97
N LEU A 10 -22.96 20.73 -27.16
CA LEU A 10 -24.01 21.74 -27.33
C LEU A 10 -24.14 22.63 -26.10
N ALA A 11 -24.09 22.07 -24.88
CA ALA A 11 -24.12 22.84 -23.64
C ALA A 11 -22.94 23.83 -23.55
N LEU A 12 -21.73 23.40 -23.90
CA LEU A 12 -20.54 24.25 -23.96
C LEU A 12 -20.60 25.35 -25.03
N SER A 13 -21.46 25.19 -26.05
CA SER A 13 -21.69 26.25 -27.06
C SER A 13 -22.59 27.38 -26.56
N VAL A 14 -23.33 27.15 -25.47
CA VAL A 14 -24.30 28.10 -24.90
C VAL A 14 -23.76 28.71 -23.60
N ILE A 15 -22.90 28.00 -22.87
CA ILE A 15 -22.31 28.43 -21.61
C ILE A 15 -20.78 28.41 -21.74
N ASP A 16 -20.14 29.55 -21.53
CA ASP A 16 -18.68 29.64 -21.45
C ASP A 16 -18.22 29.18 -20.05
N LEU A 17 -17.59 28.00 -20.01
CA LEU A 17 -16.98 27.42 -18.80
C LEU A 17 -15.44 27.42 -18.89
N SER A 18 -14.87 28.21 -19.80
CA SER A 18 -13.43 28.17 -20.10
C SER A 18 -12.60 28.52 -18.87
N GLU A 19 -13.03 29.50 -18.06
CA GLU A 19 -12.32 29.88 -16.84
C GLU A 19 -12.37 28.76 -15.78
N GLU A 20 -13.53 28.17 -15.52
CA GLU A 20 -13.71 27.11 -14.53
C GLU A 20 -12.96 25.83 -14.91
N LEU A 21 -12.95 25.49 -16.20
CA LEU A 21 -12.20 24.35 -16.73
C LEU A 21 -10.68 24.61 -16.67
N CYS A 22 -10.22 25.79 -17.11
CA CYS A 22 -8.80 26.15 -17.04
C CYS A 22 -8.28 26.30 -15.60
N SER A 23 -9.13 26.76 -14.67
CA SER A 23 -8.76 26.93 -13.26
C SER A 23 -8.83 25.64 -12.45
N GLY A 24 -9.29 24.53 -13.03
CA GLY A 24 -9.43 23.26 -12.31
C GLY A 24 -10.53 23.29 -11.25
N LYS A 25 -11.57 24.13 -11.43
CA LYS A 25 -12.76 24.13 -10.57
C LYS A 25 -13.77 23.07 -10.99
N ILE A 26 -13.76 22.68 -12.26
CA ILE A 26 -14.60 21.63 -12.82
C ILE A 26 -13.73 20.45 -13.22
N TYR A 27 -14.04 19.28 -12.65
CA TYR A 27 -13.46 18.00 -13.03
C TYR A 27 -14.51 17.16 -13.74
N LEU A 28 -14.16 16.65 -14.92
CA LEU A 28 -15.01 15.73 -15.68
C LEU A 28 -14.56 14.32 -15.35
N VAL A 29 -15.48 13.50 -14.87
CA VAL A 29 -15.23 12.10 -14.50
C VAL A 29 -16.16 11.21 -15.31
N ASP A 30 -15.58 10.27 -16.02
CA ASP A 30 -16.32 9.18 -16.65
C ASP A 30 -16.49 8.04 -15.64
N ILE A 31 -17.74 7.74 -15.27
CA ILE A 31 -18.06 6.71 -14.28
C ILE A 31 -17.98 5.30 -14.84
N GLU A 32 -17.93 5.14 -16.16
CA GLU A 32 -17.80 3.85 -16.84
C GLU A 32 -16.33 3.49 -17.13
N GLU A 33 -15.40 4.43 -16.89
CA GLU A 33 -13.97 4.19 -17.05
C GLU A 33 -13.47 3.14 -16.03
N GLU A 34 -12.76 2.13 -16.50
CA GLU A 34 -12.29 0.99 -15.69
C GLU A 34 -11.47 1.46 -14.46
N ARG A 35 -10.79 2.60 -14.58
CA ARG A 35 -9.90 3.17 -13.56
C ARG A 35 -10.49 4.37 -12.81
N VAL A 36 -11.80 4.58 -12.88
CA VAL A 36 -12.46 5.74 -12.27
C VAL A 36 -12.17 5.88 -10.77
N ASP A 37 -12.14 4.76 -10.02
CA ASP A 37 -11.81 4.77 -8.60
C ASP A 37 -10.46 5.46 -8.34
N ILE A 38 -9.45 5.19 -9.17
CA ILE A 38 -8.10 5.73 -8.99
C ILE A 38 -8.03 7.20 -9.38
N GLN A 39 -8.75 7.60 -10.44
CA GLN A 39 -8.87 9.01 -10.81
C GLN A 39 -9.49 9.82 -9.66
N LEU A 40 -10.54 9.29 -9.04
CA LEU A 40 -11.21 9.91 -7.89
C LEU A 40 -10.30 9.93 -6.65
N LEU A 41 -9.53 8.87 -6.38
CA LEU A 41 -8.56 8.88 -5.29
C LEU A 41 -7.50 9.97 -5.47
N ILE A 42 -6.92 10.10 -6.66
CA ILE A 42 -5.96 11.16 -6.98
C ILE A 42 -6.59 12.53 -6.80
N LEU A 43 -7.81 12.72 -7.31
CA LEU A 43 -8.56 13.97 -7.18
C LEU A 43 -8.79 14.35 -5.72
N PHE A 44 -9.32 13.42 -4.93
CA PHE A 44 -9.68 13.66 -3.53
C PHE A 44 -8.46 13.81 -2.62
N ASP A 45 -7.30 13.22 -2.97
CA ASP A 45 -6.04 13.38 -2.24
C ASP A 45 -5.32 14.70 -2.55
N MET A 46 -5.76 15.47 -3.56
CA MET A 46 -5.22 16.80 -3.79
C MET A 46 -5.44 17.69 -2.56
N LYS A 47 -4.39 18.40 -2.14
CA LYS A 47 -4.38 19.18 -0.89
C LYS A 47 -5.61 20.06 -0.72
N ASP A 48 -5.94 20.84 -1.75
CA ASP A 48 -7.05 21.80 -1.73
C ASP A 48 -8.44 21.14 -1.70
N ILE A 49 -8.55 19.84 -2.01
CA ILE A 49 -9.79 19.07 -1.97
C ILE A 49 -9.88 18.27 -0.66
N SER A 50 -8.77 17.62 -0.27
CA SER A 50 -8.69 16.73 0.89
C SER A 50 -9.18 17.39 2.20
N GLU A 51 -8.94 18.69 2.36
CA GLU A 51 -9.34 19.47 3.55
C GLU A 51 -10.87 19.64 3.68
N TYR A 52 -11.61 19.50 2.58
CA TYR A 52 -13.06 19.71 2.53
C TYR A 52 -13.86 18.43 2.34
N LEU A 53 -13.22 17.25 2.25
CA LEU A 53 -13.89 15.98 1.98
C LEU A 53 -14.97 15.60 3.01
N SER A 54 -14.84 16.08 4.25
CA SER A 54 -15.85 15.87 5.30
C SER A 54 -17.15 16.66 5.06
N LEU A 55 -17.13 17.64 4.15
CA LEU A 55 -18.28 18.45 3.73
C LEU A 55 -18.87 17.97 2.40
N TYR A 56 -18.42 16.82 1.88
CA TYR A 56 -18.93 16.30 0.62
C TYR A 56 -20.45 16.08 0.69
N GLU A 57 -21.14 16.63 -0.31
CA GLU A 57 -22.56 16.41 -0.56
C GLU A 57 -22.77 16.46 -2.08
N MET A 58 -23.54 15.52 -2.63
CA MET A 58 -23.88 15.55 -4.05
C MET A 58 -25.19 16.27 -4.32
N PHE A 59 -25.13 17.28 -5.19
CA PHE A 59 -26.29 18.09 -5.58
C PHE A 59 -26.75 17.77 -7.00
N VAL A 60 -28.07 17.61 -7.19
CA VAL A 60 -28.71 17.49 -8.50
C VAL A 60 -29.63 18.70 -8.74
N ASN A 61 -29.14 19.66 -9.52
CA ASN A 61 -29.82 20.95 -9.73
C ASN A 61 -30.94 20.94 -10.79
N ASN A 62 -31.27 19.78 -11.38
CA ASN A 62 -32.26 19.71 -12.46
C ASN A 62 -33.27 18.55 -12.27
N VAL A 63 -34.56 18.89 -12.32
CA VAL A 63 -35.69 17.95 -12.14
C VAL A 63 -35.72 16.85 -13.19
N TYR A 64 -35.31 17.14 -14.43
CA TYR A 64 -35.22 16.16 -15.51
C TYR A 64 -34.22 15.07 -15.16
N TYR A 65 -32.98 15.43 -14.82
CA TYR A 65 -31.95 14.46 -14.44
C TYR A 65 -32.33 13.68 -13.18
N LYS A 66 -32.92 14.36 -12.18
CA LYS A 66 -33.40 13.69 -10.97
C LYS A 66 -34.45 12.61 -11.26
N LYS A 67 -35.31 12.82 -12.26
CA LYS A 67 -36.40 11.90 -12.62
C LYS A 67 -35.97 10.76 -13.53
N PHE A 68 -35.10 11.03 -14.51
CA PHE A 68 -34.78 10.07 -15.58
C PHE A 68 -33.43 9.39 -15.42
N TYR A 69 -32.54 9.94 -14.58
CA TYR A 69 -31.19 9.43 -14.38
C TYR A 69 -30.92 9.13 -12.90
N GLU A 70 -31.97 8.72 -12.16
CA GLU A 70 -31.92 8.49 -10.72
C GLU A 70 -30.85 7.43 -10.35
N ASP A 71 -30.84 6.32 -11.07
CA ASP A 71 -29.89 5.23 -10.81
C ASP A 71 -28.43 5.66 -11.06
N ILE A 72 -28.20 6.54 -12.03
CA ILE A 72 -26.84 6.95 -12.42
C ILE A 72 -26.23 7.88 -11.38
N TRP A 73 -27.00 8.85 -10.86
CA TRP A 73 -26.44 9.71 -9.81
C TRP A 73 -26.21 8.92 -8.52
N HIS A 74 -27.08 7.98 -8.15
CA HIS A 74 -26.84 7.13 -6.98
C HIS A 74 -25.53 6.34 -7.11
N LYS A 75 -25.26 5.75 -8.29
CA LYS A 75 -24.00 5.06 -8.56
C LYS A 75 -22.79 6.00 -8.46
N ALA A 76 -22.89 7.21 -9.02
CA ALA A 76 -21.83 8.20 -8.92
C ALA A 76 -21.60 8.62 -7.46
N ASP A 77 -22.65 8.72 -6.65
CA ASP A 77 -22.55 9.12 -5.23
C ASP A 77 -21.82 8.07 -4.43
N GLU A 78 -22.25 6.82 -4.59
CA GLU A 78 -21.63 5.66 -3.94
C GLU A 78 -20.15 5.56 -4.32
N LEU A 79 -19.83 5.80 -5.59
CA LEU A 79 -18.46 5.82 -6.09
C LEU A 79 -17.62 6.94 -5.44
N CYS A 80 -18.15 8.16 -5.36
CA CYS A 80 -17.49 9.27 -4.68
C CYS A 80 -17.30 8.98 -3.19
N GLU A 81 -18.37 8.62 -2.47
CA GLU A 81 -18.32 8.32 -1.04
C GLU A 81 -17.30 7.22 -0.71
N LYS A 82 -17.28 6.14 -1.51
CA LYS A 82 -16.33 5.04 -1.36
C LYS A 82 -14.89 5.54 -1.42
N ASN A 83 -14.55 6.34 -2.42
CA ASN A 83 -13.19 6.85 -2.61
C ASN A 83 -12.82 7.92 -1.56
N ILE A 84 -13.77 8.79 -1.16
CA ILE A 84 -13.58 9.75 -0.07
C ILE A 84 -13.27 9.04 1.24
N LYS A 85 -14.02 7.98 1.59
CA LYS A 85 -13.77 7.18 2.79
C LYS A 85 -12.36 6.59 2.78
N VAL A 86 -11.84 6.15 1.63
CA VAL A 86 -10.45 5.66 1.49
C VAL A 86 -9.44 6.77 1.80
N VAL A 87 -9.61 7.97 1.21
CA VAL A 87 -8.71 9.11 1.46
C VAL A 87 -8.74 9.55 2.93
N ILE A 88 -9.93 9.70 3.53
CA ILE A 88 -10.08 10.07 4.94
C ILE A 88 -9.42 9.04 5.87
N ARG A 89 -9.57 7.73 5.59
CA ARG A 89 -8.89 6.68 6.35
C ARG A 89 -7.37 6.80 6.28
N ASN A 90 -6.82 7.18 5.12
CA ASN A 90 -5.37 7.40 4.96
C ASN A 90 -4.84 8.60 5.75
N LEU A 91 -5.69 9.61 5.97
CA LEU A 91 -5.35 10.77 6.80
C LEU A 91 -5.16 10.40 8.29
N GLY A 92 -5.69 9.26 8.74
CA GLY A 92 -5.43 8.70 10.07
C GLY A 92 -6.41 9.18 11.15
N SER A 93 -7.69 9.30 10.83
CA SER A 93 -8.73 9.89 11.69
C SER A 93 -9.08 9.10 12.97
N ASN A 94 -8.41 8.00 13.30
CA ASN A 94 -8.61 7.31 14.57
C ASN A 94 -7.67 7.90 15.64
N SER A 95 -8.22 8.73 16.53
CA SER A 95 -7.44 9.52 17.49
C SER A 95 -6.59 8.65 18.42
N ASP A 96 -7.15 7.56 18.93
CA ASP A 96 -6.50 6.71 19.93
C ASP A 96 -5.28 5.99 19.34
N LEU A 97 -5.45 5.42 18.14
CA LEU A 97 -4.35 4.81 17.40
C LEU A 97 -3.26 5.84 17.06
N SER A 98 -3.65 7.07 16.70
CA SER A 98 -2.71 8.14 16.40
C SER A 98 -1.88 8.54 17.62
N PHE A 99 -2.48 8.60 18.81
CA PHE A 99 -1.78 8.85 20.06
C PHE A 99 -0.84 7.71 20.44
N GLU A 100 -1.27 6.46 20.26
CA GLU A 100 -0.43 5.28 20.51
C GLU A 100 0.79 5.25 19.58
N CYS A 101 0.58 5.44 18.26
CA CYS A 101 1.68 5.54 17.30
C CYS A 101 2.65 6.68 17.64
N TYR A 102 2.13 7.83 18.09
CA TYR A 102 2.97 8.95 18.52
C TYR A 102 3.76 8.62 19.81
N SER A 103 3.14 7.91 20.76
CA SER A 103 3.82 7.41 21.96
C SER A 103 4.95 6.43 21.61
N HIS A 104 4.71 5.53 20.66
CA HIS A 104 5.74 4.59 20.18
C HIS A 104 6.91 5.32 19.52
N LEU A 105 6.64 6.32 18.67
CA LEU A 105 7.68 7.19 18.13
C LEU A 105 8.56 7.76 19.25
N LEU A 106 7.97 8.40 20.26
CA LEU A 106 8.72 9.01 21.35
C LEU A 106 9.58 7.99 22.12
N GLN A 107 9.08 6.77 22.32
CA GLN A 107 9.82 5.68 22.95
C GLN A 107 10.95 5.13 22.07
N ASN A 108 10.80 5.21 20.74
CA ASN A 108 11.74 4.67 19.77
C ASN A 108 12.83 5.66 19.38
N ILE A 109 12.67 6.97 19.65
CA ILE A 109 13.68 8.00 19.32
C ILE A 109 15.09 7.62 19.80
N PRO A 110 15.33 7.17 21.05
CA PRO A 110 16.68 6.78 21.48
C PRO A 110 17.30 5.70 20.60
N SER A 111 16.57 4.60 20.34
CA SER A 111 17.03 3.53 19.46
C SER A 111 17.20 3.99 18.01
N MET A 112 16.35 4.91 17.54
CA MET A 112 16.47 5.50 16.21
C MET A 112 17.78 6.26 16.08
N LEU A 113 18.15 7.09 17.07
CA LEU A 113 19.39 7.85 17.06
C LEU A 113 20.66 6.97 17.05
N GLU A 114 20.56 5.73 17.54
CA GLU A 114 21.62 4.73 17.51
C GLU A 114 21.60 3.87 16.22
N SER A 115 20.48 3.86 15.49
CA SER A 115 20.28 3.08 14.27
C SER A 115 20.99 3.68 13.05
N ILE A 116 21.02 2.94 11.95
CA ILE A 116 21.58 3.41 10.68
C ILE A 116 20.66 4.52 10.12
N PRO A 117 21.17 5.76 9.90
CA PRO A 117 20.36 6.83 9.33
C PRO A 117 19.92 6.48 7.91
N PHE A 118 18.65 6.71 7.59
CA PHE A 118 18.11 6.40 6.25
C PHE A 118 18.87 7.13 5.14
N GLN A 119 19.33 8.37 5.37
CA GLN A 119 20.14 9.10 4.40
C GLN A 119 21.46 8.39 4.07
N ARG A 120 22.05 7.65 5.03
CA ARG A 120 23.22 6.82 4.77
C ARG A 120 22.89 5.67 3.81
N ILE A 121 21.80 4.97 4.07
CA ILE A 121 21.30 3.89 3.19
C ILE A 121 21.06 4.42 1.77
N LEU A 122 20.41 5.59 1.62
CA LEU A 122 20.23 6.23 0.32
C LEU A 122 21.57 6.57 -0.34
N SER A 123 22.51 7.15 0.41
CA SER A 123 23.81 7.55 -0.15
C SER A 123 24.64 6.36 -0.67
N GLU A 124 24.56 5.21 0.02
CA GLU A 124 25.38 4.04 -0.28
C GLU A 124 24.74 3.11 -1.32
N ARG A 125 23.40 3.01 -1.31
CA ARG A 125 22.67 1.95 -2.01
C ARG A 125 21.73 2.43 -3.11
N LYS A 126 21.42 3.72 -3.20
CA LYS A 126 20.53 4.25 -4.24
C LYS A 126 21.09 3.98 -5.64
N ASN A 127 20.24 3.50 -6.54
CA ASN A 127 20.58 3.15 -7.93
C ASN A 127 21.72 2.11 -8.08
N LYS A 128 22.00 1.30 -7.05
CA LYS A 128 23.03 0.24 -7.12
C LYS A 128 22.51 -1.06 -7.73
N PHE A 129 21.20 -1.29 -7.64
CA PHE A 129 20.55 -2.50 -8.08
C PHE A 129 19.33 -2.13 -8.93
N GLU A 130 19.04 -2.96 -9.93
CA GLU A 130 17.91 -2.71 -10.82
C GLU A 130 16.65 -3.48 -10.40
N ASN A 131 16.83 -4.68 -9.82
CA ASN A 131 15.76 -5.64 -9.57
C ASN A 131 15.55 -5.84 -8.06
N ALA A 132 14.31 -5.63 -7.62
CA ALA A 132 13.85 -5.95 -6.28
C ALA A 132 12.78 -7.05 -6.35
N ILE A 133 12.79 -7.95 -5.37
CA ILE A 133 11.71 -8.88 -5.10
C ILE A 133 11.12 -8.51 -3.75
N VAL A 134 9.83 -8.15 -3.73
CA VAL A 134 9.08 -7.88 -2.50
C VAL A 134 8.27 -9.12 -2.15
N VAL A 135 8.54 -9.66 -0.96
CA VAL A 135 8.02 -10.93 -0.46
C VAL A 135 7.01 -10.67 0.65
N SER A 136 5.78 -11.14 0.44
CA SER A 136 4.68 -11.09 1.43
C SER A 136 4.20 -12.49 1.81
N ALA A 137 3.41 -12.60 2.87
CA ALA A 137 3.08 -13.87 3.52
C ALA A 137 1.84 -14.59 2.96
N GLY A 138 1.31 -14.15 1.81
CA GLY A 138 0.09 -14.71 1.22
C GLY A 138 0.26 -16.16 0.74
N PRO A 139 -0.85 -16.90 0.57
CA PRO A 139 -0.85 -18.33 0.25
C PRO A 139 0.00 -18.75 -0.96
N SER A 140 0.16 -17.90 -1.97
CA SER A 140 0.93 -18.22 -3.18
C SER A 140 2.44 -18.24 -2.97
N LEU A 141 2.94 -17.76 -1.82
CA LEU A 141 4.38 -17.71 -1.58
C LEU A 141 5.04 -19.10 -1.66
N ALA A 142 4.41 -20.13 -1.09
CA ALA A 142 4.98 -21.47 -0.99
C ALA A 142 5.47 -22.04 -2.33
N LYS A 143 4.74 -21.79 -3.42
CA LYS A 143 5.13 -22.25 -4.77
C LYS A 143 6.29 -21.46 -5.37
N GLN A 144 6.58 -20.26 -4.86
CA GLN A 144 7.61 -19.35 -5.37
C GLN A 144 8.95 -19.51 -4.62
N LEU A 145 8.94 -20.06 -3.40
CA LEU A 145 10.15 -20.21 -2.57
C LEU A 145 11.29 -20.99 -3.25
N PRO A 146 11.06 -22.14 -3.93
CA PRO A 146 12.15 -22.85 -4.59
C PRO A 146 12.86 -22.02 -5.67
N LEU A 147 12.09 -21.23 -6.43
CA LEU A 147 12.63 -20.34 -7.45
C LEU A 147 13.37 -19.16 -6.82
N LEU A 148 12.79 -18.53 -5.78
CA LEU A 148 13.42 -17.45 -5.04
C LEU A 148 14.79 -17.89 -4.51
N LYS A 149 14.89 -19.07 -3.90
CA LYS A 149 16.14 -19.64 -3.38
C LYS A 149 17.20 -19.81 -4.46
N ALA A 150 16.79 -20.28 -5.64
CA ALA A 150 17.71 -20.51 -6.77
C ALA A 150 18.26 -19.21 -7.36
N TYR A 151 17.55 -18.09 -7.21
CA TYR A 151 17.89 -16.80 -7.81
C TYR A 151 18.12 -15.67 -6.80
N GLN A 152 18.27 -15.98 -5.50
CA GLN A 152 18.40 -14.96 -4.45
C GLN A 152 19.56 -13.99 -4.70
N ASP A 153 20.68 -14.46 -5.28
CA ASP A 153 21.84 -13.62 -5.58
C ASP A 153 21.67 -12.70 -6.81
N LYS A 154 20.49 -12.71 -7.46
CA LYS A 154 20.21 -11.95 -8.69
C LYS A 154 19.31 -10.73 -8.49
N ALA A 155 18.70 -10.59 -7.33
CA ALA A 155 17.81 -9.48 -7.00
C ALA A 155 17.89 -9.17 -5.52
N VAL A 156 17.59 -7.92 -5.15
CA VAL A 156 17.52 -7.54 -3.74
C VAL A 156 16.17 -7.97 -3.18
N ILE A 157 16.18 -8.70 -2.07
CA ILE A 157 14.98 -9.26 -1.45
C ILE A 157 14.51 -8.34 -0.32
N PHE A 158 13.31 -7.79 -0.48
CA PHE A 158 12.57 -7.09 0.56
C PHE A 158 11.54 -8.04 1.14
N CYS A 159 11.65 -8.36 2.42
CA CYS A 159 10.71 -9.22 3.13
C CYS A 159 9.80 -8.37 4.01
N ALA A 160 8.48 -8.49 3.83
CA ALA A 160 7.56 -8.13 4.90
C ALA A 160 7.77 -9.12 6.06
N ASP A 161 7.85 -8.62 7.29
CA ASP A 161 8.09 -9.42 8.50
C ASP A 161 7.28 -10.73 8.60
N GLY A 162 5.99 -10.72 8.24
CA GLY A 162 5.15 -11.92 8.28
C GLY A 162 5.61 -13.05 7.36
N ALA A 163 6.41 -12.76 6.32
CA ALA A 163 6.99 -13.75 5.43
C ALA A 163 8.36 -14.26 5.90
N LEU A 164 8.97 -13.63 6.92
CA LEU A 164 10.35 -13.89 7.33
C LEU A 164 10.56 -15.35 7.72
N SER A 165 9.69 -15.90 8.57
CA SER A 165 9.84 -17.29 9.03
C SER A 165 9.68 -18.33 7.91
N MET A 166 8.96 -18.01 6.84
CA MET A 166 8.84 -18.87 5.66
C MET A 166 10.15 -18.89 4.86
N LEU A 167 10.78 -17.72 4.69
CA LEU A 167 12.08 -17.59 4.03
C LEU A 167 13.18 -18.30 4.82
N GLU A 168 13.20 -18.12 6.15
CA GLU A 168 14.19 -18.74 7.02
C GLU A 168 14.13 -20.27 6.98
N LYS A 169 12.92 -20.85 6.95
CA LYS A 169 12.73 -22.31 6.84
C LYS A 169 13.30 -22.89 5.55
N GLU A 170 13.32 -22.11 4.48
CA GLU A 170 13.91 -22.48 3.20
C GLU A 170 15.38 -22.08 3.08
N GLY A 171 15.97 -21.45 4.10
CA GLY A 171 17.35 -20.96 4.09
C GLY A 171 17.57 -19.82 3.10
N ILE A 172 16.56 -18.97 2.90
CA ILE A 172 16.63 -17.74 2.11
C ILE A 172 16.87 -16.59 3.07
N VAL A 173 17.89 -15.76 2.78
CA VAL A 173 18.23 -14.60 3.60
C VAL A 173 17.80 -13.33 2.87
N PRO A 174 16.82 -12.57 3.38
CA PRO A 174 16.42 -11.31 2.76
C PRO A 174 17.46 -10.21 2.98
N ASP A 175 17.62 -9.30 2.03
CA ASP A 175 18.49 -8.12 2.18
C ASP A 175 17.87 -7.08 3.12
N TYR A 176 16.54 -6.93 3.05
CA TYR A 176 15.77 -6.02 3.88
C TYR A 176 14.60 -6.76 4.53
N VAL A 177 14.37 -6.51 5.82
CA VAL A 177 13.16 -6.95 6.52
C VAL A 177 12.40 -5.70 6.97
N THR A 178 11.14 -5.56 6.57
CA THR A 178 10.31 -4.40 6.91
C THR A 178 9.29 -4.74 7.98
N ASN A 179 9.02 -3.79 8.88
CA ASN A 179 7.91 -3.86 9.84
C ASN A 179 7.36 -2.45 10.08
N LEU A 180 6.04 -2.37 10.26
CA LEU A 180 5.35 -1.16 10.72
C LEU A 180 4.27 -1.45 11.76
N ASP A 181 4.23 -2.68 12.28
CA ASP A 181 3.20 -3.08 13.23
C ASP A 181 3.39 -2.35 14.56
N PHE A 182 2.33 -1.66 14.96
CA PHE A 182 2.24 -0.99 16.24
C PHE A 182 1.91 -1.97 17.38
N THR A 183 1.64 -3.26 17.09
CA THR A 183 1.42 -4.31 18.10
C THR A 183 2.66 -5.18 18.29
N ASP A 184 2.79 -5.85 19.43
CA ASP A 184 3.93 -6.72 19.72
C ASP A 184 3.80 -8.14 19.12
N LEU A 185 2.71 -8.46 18.41
CA LEU A 185 2.53 -9.76 17.76
C LEU A 185 3.67 -10.09 16.79
N ALA A 186 4.15 -9.08 16.06
CA ALA A 186 5.25 -9.24 15.10
C ALA A 186 6.58 -9.66 15.76
N MET A 187 6.73 -9.56 17.09
CA MET A 187 7.85 -10.16 17.82
C MET A 187 8.08 -11.63 17.46
N LYS A 188 7.00 -12.36 17.14
CA LYS A 188 7.07 -13.78 16.78
C LYS A 188 7.87 -14.03 15.49
N PHE A 189 7.94 -13.05 14.59
CA PHE A 189 8.68 -13.16 13.34
C PHE A 189 10.19 -12.94 13.54
N PHE A 190 10.60 -12.16 14.56
CA PHE A 190 12.00 -11.78 14.79
C PHE A 190 12.75 -12.69 15.79
N GLN A 191 12.40 -13.98 15.86
CA GLN A 191 12.98 -14.90 16.86
C GLN A 191 14.41 -15.33 16.52
N ASN A 192 14.76 -15.44 15.24
CA ASN A 192 16.07 -15.91 14.79
C ASN A 192 17.06 -14.76 14.56
N LYS A 193 17.62 -14.23 15.65
CA LYS A 193 18.51 -13.06 15.60
C LYS A 193 19.80 -13.26 14.82
N GLU A 194 20.29 -14.50 14.67
CA GLU A 194 21.53 -14.76 13.93
C GLU A 194 21.34 -14.54 12.43
N ASN A 195 20.21 -14.96 11.87
CA ASN A 195 19.90 -14.73 10.45
C ASN A 195 19.72 -13.23 10.14
N LEU A 196 19.14 -12.49 11.09
CA LEU A 196 18.91 -11.04 10.96
C LEU A 196 20.21 -10.22 10.85
N LYS A 197 21.37 -10.75 11.28
CA LYS A 197 22.65 -10.05 11.17
C LYS A 197 23.09 -9.80 9.71
N GLN A 198 22.50 -10.52 8.76
CA GLN A 198 22.79 -10.39 7.34
C GLN A 198 21.81 -9.45 6.62
N SER A 199 20.75 -9.03 7.29
CA SER A 199 19.69 -8.17 6.74
C SER A 199 19.76 -6.77 7.33
N ILE A 200 19.29 -5.77 6.57
CA ILE A 200 18.94 -4.46 7.14
C ILE A 200 17.47 -4.51 7.59
N ILE A 201 17.22 -4.27 8.87
CA ILE A 201 15.87 -4.23 9.40
C ILE A 201 15.34 -2.80 9.31
N ALA A 202 14.34 -2.60 8.45
CA ALA A 202 13.67 -1.36 8.21
C ALA A 202 12.41 -1.27 9.09
N LEU A 203 12.44 -0.42 10.10
CA LEU A 203 11.29 -0.19 10.98
C LEU A 203 10.67 1.17 10.70
N GLU A 204 9.35 1.22 10.73
CA GLU A 204 8.63 2.48 10.79
C GLU A 204 8.73 3.07 12.22
N CYS A 205 8.75 4.40 12.34
CA CYS A 205 8.99 5.04 13.64
C CYS A 205 7.97 4.69 14.74
N ALA A 206 6.74 4.30 14.39
CA ALA A 206 5.71 3.85 15.32
C ALA A 206 5.62 2.32 15.49
N THR A 207 6.57 1.54 14.95
CA THR A 207 6.73 0.12 15.26
C THR A 207 6.71 -0.11 16.78
N HIS A 208 6.08 -1.18 17.23
CA HIS A 208 5.94 -1.46 18.66
C HIS A 208 7.31 -1.45 19.39
N PRO A 209 7.46 -0.71 20.51
CA PRO A 209 8.77 -0.54 21.16
C PRO A 209 9.45 -1.83 21.61
N ASN A 210 8.70 -2.89 21.91
CA ASN A 210 9.30 -4.18 22.25
C ASN A 210 10.10 -4.78 21.08
N ILE A 211 9.65 -4.59 19.84
CA ILE A 211 10.36 -5.06 18.64
C ILE A 211 11.66 -4.27 18.51
N VAL A 212 11.57 -2.94 18.54
CA VAL A 212 12.73 -2.04 18.45
C VAL A 212 13.77 -2.36 19.52
N ARG A 213 13.35 -2.51 20.79
CA ARG A 213 14.23 -2.89 21.90
C ARG A 213 14.82 -4.28 21.72
N SER A 214 14.05 -5.25 21.23
CA SER A 214 14.56 -6.61 21.06
C SER A 214 15.69 -6.72 20.03
N LEU A 215 15.70 -5.82 19.04
CA LEU A 215 16.69 -5.75 17.98
C LEU A 215 17.93 -4.93 18.37
N ASN A 216 17.89 -4.19 19.48
CA ASN A 216 19.02 -3.39 20.00
C ASN A 216 19.68 -2.48 18.94
N ALA A 217 18.90 -1.96 17.99
CA ALA A 217 19.38 -1.16 16.85
C ALA A 217 20.46 -1.83 15.96
N GLU A 218 20.75 -3.12 16.13
CA GLU A 218 21.74 -3.84 15.34
C GLU A 218 21.23 -4.04 13.91
N ASN A 219 21.98 -3.53 12.92
CA ASN A 219 21.57 -3.50 11.51
C ASN A 219 20.17 -2.93 11.24
N CYS A 220 19.66 -2.10 12.14
CA CYS A 220 18.34 -1.48 12.00
C CYS A 220 18.47 -0.10 11.36
N MET A 221 17.43 0.30 10.64
CA MET A 221 17.11 1.69 10.36
C MET A 221 15.68 1.96 10.82
N ILE A 222 15.46 3.09 11.49
CA ILE A 222 14.12 3.52 11.88
C ILE A 222 13.78 4.79 11.10
N VAL A 223 12.74 4.71 10.28
CA VAL A 223 12.37 5.76 9.30
C VAL A 223 11.10 6.47 9.75
N LEU A 224 11.06 7.80 9.58
CA LEU A 224 9.89 8.61 9.94
C LEU A 224 8.85 8.59 8.82
N ARG A 225 7.57 8.68 9.20
CA ARG A 225 6.49 8.85 8.23
C ARG A 225 6.58 10.22 7.56
N ASN A 226 6.33 10.26 6.26
CA ASN A 226 6.24 11.51 5.50
C ASN A 226 4.92 12.26 5.76
N LYS A 227 4.69 12.69 7.00
CA LYS A 227 3.57 13.56 7.40
C LYS A 227 4.09 14.76 8.19
N ALA A 228 3.37 15.88 8.09
CA ALA A 228 3.74 17.16 8.72
C ALA A 228 4.03 17.04 10.22
N LEU A 229 3.31 16.17 10.95
CA LEU A 229 3.55 15.92 12.37
C LEU A 229 4.98 15.44 12.65
N TYR A 230 5.48 14.49 11.86
CA TYR A 230 6.81 13.89 12.06
C TYR A 230 7.93 14.78 11.52
N GLN A 231 7.66 15.57 10.47
CA GLN A 231 8.63 16.53 9.93
C GLN A 231 9.01 17.63 10.93
N ARG A 232 8.14 17.94 11.92
CA ARG A 232 8.42 18.92 12.98
C ARG A 232 9.60 18.56 13.87
N PHE A 233 9.99 17.30 13.96
CA PHE A 233 11.17 16.88 14.72
C PHE A 233 12.49 17.27 14.03
N ASN A 234 12.46 17.61 12.73
CA ASN A 234 13.63 18.00 11.95
C ASN A 234 14.79 16.98 11.99
N LEU A 235 14.45 15.68 12.01
CA LEU A 235 15.38 14.56 12.09
C LEU A 235 15.74 14.07 10.67
N ASN A 236 16.21 14.99 9.84
CA ASN A 236 16.35 14.81 8.39
C ASN A 236 17.30 13.65 7.99
N ASP A 237 18.27 13.31 8.85
CA ASP A 237 19.21 12.21 8.63
C ASP A 237 18.51 10.83 8.64
N PHE A 238 17.41 10.70 9.38
CA PHE A 238 16.57 9.50 9.44
C PHE A 238 15.48 9.48 8.36
N GLY A 239 15.32 10.61 7.66
CA GLY A 239 14.49 10.80 6.48
C GLY A 239 13.01 10.54 6.69
N TYR A 240 12.24 10.86 5.65
CA TYR A 240 10.79 10.82 5.65
C TYR A 240 10.31 10.04 4.43
N ILE A 241 9.58 8.96 4.65
CA ILE A 241 9.06 8.11 3.59
C ILE A 241 7.57 7.86 3.80
N ASP A 242 6.82 7.67 2.71
CA ASP A 242 5.48 7.13 2.82
C ASP A 242 5.59 5.65 3.20
N THR A 243 5.28 5.31 4.46
CA THR A 243 5.33 3.92 4.94
C THR A 243 4.04 3.16 4.65
N GLY A 244 2.99 3.85 4.16
CA GLY A 244 1.68 3.27 3.93
C GLY A 244 0.99 2.78 5.21
N THR A 245 0.01 1.87 5.03
CA THR A 245 -0.82 1.33 6.12
C THR A 245 -0.65 -0.18 6.34
N HIS A 246 0.25 -0.84 5.62
CA HIS A 246 0.52 -2.28 5.75
C HIS A 246 1.98 -2.56 5.37
N VAL A 247 2.58 -3.59 5.97
CA VAL A 247 4.05 -3.80 5.96
C VAL A 247 4.65 -3.86 4.55
N SER A 248 3.98 -4.55 3.61
CA SER A 248 4.51 -4.64 2.25
C SER A 248 4.45 -3.31 1.48
N HIS A 249 3.52 -2.40 1.78
CA HIS A 249 3.53 -1.03 1.25
C HIS A 249 4.88 -0.35 1.53
N PHE A 250 5.37 -0.48 2.77
CA PHE A 250 6.66 0.08 3.17
C PHE A 250 7.83 -0.55 2.40
N SER A 251 7.76 -1.85 2.09
CA SER A 251 8.75 -2.48 1.20
C SER A 251 8.78 -1.84 -0.19
N TYR A 252 7.62 -1.59 -0.80
CA TYR A 252 7.54 -0.97 -2.12
C TYR A 252 8.06 0.46 -2.12
N THR A 253 7.67 1.27 -1.14
CA THR A 253 8.12 2.67 -1.07
C THR A 253 9.61 2.76 -0.78
N LEU A 254 10.15 1.86 0.06
CA LEU A 254 11.59 1.77 0.29
C LEU A 254 12.36 1.36 -0.98
N ALA A 255 11.87 0.38 -1.74
CA ALA A 255 12.46 0.02 -3.03
C ALA A 255 12.42 1.19 -4.03
N LEU A 256 11.32 1.94 -4.09
CA LEU A 256 11.24 3.15 -4.92
C LEU A 256 12.23 4.22 -4.48
N ALA A 257 12.37 4.47 -3.18
CA ALA A 257 13.33 5.44 -2.64
C ALA A 257 14.79 5.07 -2.96
N LEU A 258 15.10 3.78 -2.99
CA LEU A 258 16.40 3.23 -3.38
C LEU A 258 16.62 3.19 -4.89
N GLY A 259 15.62 3.54 -5.70
CA GLY A 259 15.75 3.69 -7.15
C GLY A 259 15.76 2.36 -7.92
N PHE A 260 15.10 1.33 -7.39
CA PHE A 260 14.87 0.09 -8.15
C PHE A 260 14.00 0.36 -9.36
N LYS A 261 14.33 -0.29 -10.48
CA LYS A 261 13.64 -0.11 -11.77
C LYS A 261 12.61 -1.20 -12.03
N ASN A 262 12.85 -2.40 -11.53
CA ASN A 262 11.97 -3.56 -11.67
C ASN A 262 11.65 -4.08 -10.27
N ILE A 263 10.37 -4.06 -9.89
CA ILE A 263 9.91 -4.48 -8.57
C ILE A 263 8.93 -5.63 -8.74
N ILE A 264 9.32 -6.83 -8.31
CA ILE A 264 8.56 -8.07 -8.50
C ILE A 264 7.87 -8.45 -7.19
N MET A 265 6.57 -8.68 -7.25
CA MET A 265 5.71 -8.99 -6.12
C MET A 265 5.51 -10.51 -6.03
N ILE A 266 5.86 -11.10 -4.88
CA ILE A 266 5.59 -12.51 -4.58
C ILE A 266 4.89 -12.65 -3.23
N GLY A 267 3.96 -13.62 -3.11
CA GLY A 267 3.13 -13.80 -1.91
C GLY A 267 2.24 -12.60 -1.53
N GLN A 268 2.08 -11.59 -2.39
CA GLN A 268 1.15 -10.48 -2.20
C GLN A 268 -0.24 -10.86 -2.76
N ASP A 269 -0.87 -11.87 -2.18
CA ASP A 269 -2.13 -12.40 -2.74
C ASP A 269 -3.33 -11.48 -2.49
N LEU A 270 -3.41 -10.89 -1.29
CA LEU A 270 -4.55 -10.09 -0.86
C LEU A 270 -5.89 -10.83 -1.07
N ALA A 271 -5.86 -12.15 -0.95
CA ALA A 271 -6.97 -13.06 -1.18
C ALA A 271 -6.73 -14.37 -0.45
N PHE A 272 -7.83 -15.07 -0.14
CA PHE A 272 -7.78 -16.44 0.36
C PHE A 272 -7.49 -17.40 -0.80
N ASP A 273 -6.79 -18.50 -0.51
CA ASP A 273 -6.69 -19.60 -1.47
C ASP A 273 -7.99 -20.42 -1.56
N LYS A 274 -7.98 -21.46 -2.40
CA LYS A 274 -9.14 -22.35 -2.60
C LYS A 274 -9.53 -23.16 -1.37
N GLU A 275 -8.61 -23.35 -0.43
CA GLU A 275 -8.82 -24.06 0.84
C GLU A 275 -9.26 -23.13 1.98
N GLY A 276 -9.30 -21.82 1.69
CA GLY A 276 -9.64 -20.75 2.62
C GLY A 276 -8.48 -20.35 3.53
N ASN A 277 -7.24 -20.65 3.15
CA ASN A 277 -6.05 -20.19 3.88
C ASN A 277 -5.83 -18.70 3.61
N SER A 278 -5.47 -17.96 4.66
CA SER A 278 -5.13 -16.53 4.59
C SER A 278 -3.65 -16.29 4.36
N HIS A 279 -2.79 -17.24 4.75
CA HIS A 279 -1.34 -17.12 4.70
C HIS A 279 -0.71 -18.40 4.15
N SER A 280 0.52 -18.28 3.65
CA SER A 280 1.29 -19.42 3.14
C SER A 280 1.66 -20.43 4.23
N LYS A 281 1.90 -21.66 3.80
CA LYS A 281 2.47 -22.72 4.63
C LYS A 281 3.74 -22.24 5.32
N GLY A 282 3.80 -22.46 6.63
CA GLY A 282 4.92 -22.04 7.46
C GLY A 282 4.75 -20.68 8.14
N PHE A 283 3.61 -19.99 7.99
CA PHE A 283 3.31 -18.79 8.77
C PHE A 283 3.26 -19.09 10.27
N ASP A 284 3.86 -18.23 11.10
CA ASP A 284 3.98 -18.53 12.53
C ASP A 284 2.65 -18.53 13.29
N PHE A 285 1.62 -17.86 12.77
CA PHE A 285 0.27 -17.90 13.34
C PHE A 285 -0.66 -18.92 12.67
N GLY A 286 -0.12 -19.76 11.77
CA GLY A 286 -0.86 -20.77 11.02
C GLY A 286 -1.53 -20.24 9.76
N GLU A 287 -1.70 -21.11 8.75
CA GLU A 287 -2.20 -20.76 7.42
C GLU A 287 -3.60 -20.11 7.43
N LYS A 288 -4.42 -20.47 8.44
CA LYS A 288 -5.72 -19.86 8.73
C LYS A 288 -5.61 -18.98 9.95
N PHE A 289 -5.14 -17.75 9.75
CA PHE A 289 -5.06 -16.79 10.83
C PHE A 289 -6.46 -16.31 11.24
N SER A 290 -6.82 -16.56 12.50
CA SER A 290 -8.16 -16.28 13.05
C SER A 290 -8.54 -14.79 13.02
N GLY A 291 -7.54 -13.90 12.97
CA GLY A 291 -7.76 -12.46 12.83
C GLY A 291 -8.52 -12.07 11.56
N GLU A 292 -8.46 -12.91 10.52
CA GLU A 292 -9.09 -12.64 9.21
C GLU A 292 -10.49 -13.23 9.06
N GLU A 293 -10.95 -14.06 10.01
CA GLU A 293 -12.20 -14.81 9.85
C GLU A 293 -13.45 -13.94 9.97
N ASN A 294 -13.41 -12.94 10.86
CA ASN A 294 -14.54 -12.09 11.22
C ASN A 294 -14.61 -10.77 10.45
N ILE A 295 -13.84 -10.65 9.36
CA ILE A 295 -13.83 -9.45 8.51
C ILE A 295 -14.76 -9.70 7.32
N ASP A 296 -15.56 -8.69 6.96
CA ASP A 296 -16.47 -8.76 5.83
C ASP A 296 -15.74 -9.13 4.53
N LYS A 297 -16.28 -10.12 3.83
CA LYS A 297 -15.67 -10.73 2.64
C LYS A 297 -16.35 -10.26 1.37
N LEU A 298 -15.57 -10.16 0.30
CA LEU A 298 -16.02 -9.77 -1.02
C LEU A 298 -15.21 -10.51 -2.09
N LYS A 299 -15.73 -10.52 -3.31
CA LYS A 299 -15.02 -11.04 -4.48
C LYS A 299 -14.39 -9.90 -5.26
N VAL A 300 -13.19 -10.15 -5.78
CA VAL A 300 -12.45 -9.21 -6.62
C VAL A 300 -11.87 -9.95 -7.83
N PRO A 301 -11.56 -9.26 -8.93
CA PRO A 301 -10.93 -9.88 -10.09
C PRO A 301 -9.66 -10.66 -9.71
N ALA A 302 -9.56 -11.90 -10.18
CA ALA A 302 -8.41 -12.75 -9.93
C ALA A 302 -7.24 -12.41 -10.87
N TYR A 303 -6.04 -12.80 -10.45
CA TYR A 303 -4.83 -12.81 -11.29
C TYR A 303 -5.11 -13.29 -12.73
N ALA A 304 -4.44 -12.69 -13.72
CA ALA A 304 -4.67 -12.90 -15.16
C ALA A 304 -6.03 -12.40 -15.67
N GLY A 305 -6.83 -11.73 -14.84
CA GLY A 305 -8.22 -11.35 -15.15
C GLY A 305 -9.15 -12.56 -15.34
N LYS A 306 -8.77 -13.73 -14.80
CA LYS A 306 -9.49 -14.99 -15.02
C LYS A 306 -10.35 -15.36 -13.82
N GLY A 307 -11.58 -14.85 -13.81
CA GLY A 307 -12.55 -15.10 -12.76
C GLY A 307 -12.33 -14.19 -11.54
N GLU A 308 -12.75 -14.67 -10.37
CA GLU A 308 -12.74 -13.91 -9.14
C GLU A 308 -12.12 -14.71 -7.99
N VAL A 309 -11.48 -14.01 -7.06
CA VAL A 309 -10.96 -14.57 -5.81
C VAL A 309 -11.68 -13.95 -4.61
N LEU A 310 -11.77 -14.71 -3.52
CA LEU A 310 -12.34 -14.23 -2.27
C LEU A 310 -11.28 -13.42 -1.51
N THR A 311 -11.63 -12.22 -1.09
CA THR A 311 -10.82 -11.36 -0.22
C THR A 311 -11.69 -10.79 0.89
N HIS A 312 -11.12 -10.01 1.80
CA HIS A 312 -11.87 -9.23 2.77
C HIS A 312 -11.62 -7.73 2.59
N ILE A 313 -12.50 -6.91 3.19
CA ILE A 313 -12.53 -5.46 2.97
C ILE A 313 -11.18 -4.79 3.21
N THR A 314 -10.45 -5.18 4.26
CA THR A 314 -9.13 -4.63 4.60
C THR A 314 -8.05 -4.99 3.56
N TRP A 315 -7.99 -6.23 3.06
CA TRP A 315 -7.03 -6.57 2.00
C TRP A 315 -7.37 -5.92 0.67
N ASN A 316 -8.66 -5.74 0.35
CA ASN A 316 -9.04 -4.97 -0.83
C ASN A 316 -8.66 -3.48 -0.68
N ASP A 317 -8.74 -2.91 0.53
CA ASP A 317 -8.22 -1.56 0.83
C ASP A 317 -6.69 -1.50 0.62
N TYR A 318 -5.95 -2.54 1.03
CA TYR A 318 -4.50 -2.63 0.76
C TYR A 318 -4.21 -2.72 -0.74
N ARG A 319 -5.00 -3.50 -1.49
CA ARG A 319 -4.90 -3.63 -2.95
C ARG A 319 -5.05 -2.27 -3.63
N ILE A 320 -6.12 -1.55 -3.29
CA ILE A 320 -6.40 -0.21 -3.85
C ILE A 320 -5.27 0.77 -3.52
N LYS A 321 -4.70 0.72 -2.30
CA LYS A 321 -3.57 1.59 -1.92
C LYS A 321 -2.28 1.27 -2.67
N LEU A 322 -2.02 -0.01 -2.96
CA LEU A 322 -0.89 -0.38 -3.82
C LEU A 322 -1.11 0.10 -5.25
N GLU A 323 -2.32 -0.07 -5.79
CA GLU A 323 -2.67 0.45 -7.12
C GLU A 323 -2.49 1.98 -7.19
N TYR A 324 -2.92 2.71 -6.15
CA TYR A 324 -2.68 4.15 -6.02
C TYR A 324 -1.17 4.48 -5.99
N LEU A 325 -0.38 3.79 -5.15
CA LEU A 325 1.07 3.97 -5.09
C LEU A 325 1.73 3.76 -6.47
N PHE A 326 1.32 2.72 -7.19
CA PHE A 326 1.89 2.36 -8.48
C PHE A 326 1.44 3.32 -9.60
N ALA A 327 0.21 3.81 -9.53
CA ALA A 327 -0.31 4.82 -10.45
C ALA A 327 0.39 6.18 -10.28
N CYS A 328 0.68 6.58 -9.04
CA CYS A 328 1.36 7.83 -8.69
C CYS A 328 2.89 7.78 -8.90
N ASN A 329 3.45 6.62 -9.25
CA ASN A 329 4.85 6.52 -9.64
C ASN A 329 5.05 7.12 -11.04
N ASP A 330 5.90 8.15 -11.16
CA ASP A 330 6.26 8.86 -12.41
C ASP A 330 7.03 7.99 -13.45
N GLN A 331 6.61 6.74 -13.68
CA GLN A 331 7.28 5.73 -14.52
C GLN A 331 8.75 5.45 -14.12
N LYS A 332 9.13 5.71 -12.87
CA LYS A 332 10.49 5.48 -12.36
C LYS A 332 10.81 3.99 -12.19
N ALA A 333 9.78 3.20 -11.89
CA ALA A 333 9.86 1.75 -11.78
C ALA A 333 8.70 1.06 -12.52
N LYS A 334 8.94 -0.18 -12.95
CA LYS A 334 7.94 -1.15 -13.39
C LYS A 334 7.62 -2.12 -12.27
N PHE A 335 6.35 -2.42 -12.10
CA PHE A 335 5.86 -3.37 -11.12
C PHE A 335 5.41 -4.65 -11.80
N TYR A 336 5.81 -5.79 -11.25
CA TYR A 336 5.49 -7.11 -11.78
C TYR A 336 4.72 -7.90 -10.73
N ASN A 337 3.52 -8.34 -11.08
CA ASN A 337 2.74 -9.22 -10.23
C ASN A 337 3.03 -10.68 -10.60
N ALA A 338 3.59 -11.46 -9.68
CA ALA A 338 3.83 -12.90 -9.87
C ALA A 338 2.96 -13.78 -8.95
N THR A 339 1.87 -13.24 -8.38
CA THR A 339 1.05 -13.90 -7.34
C THR A 339 -0.10 -14.71 -7.94
N GLU A 340 0.21 -15.66 -8.84
CA GLU A 340 -0.86 -16.47 -9.46
C GLU A 340 -1.69 -17.21 -8.37
N GLY A 341 -3.00 -16.95 -8.34
CA GLY A 341 -3.90 -17.40 -7.28
C GLY A 341 -4.40 -16.28 -6.36
N GLY A 342 -3.75 -15.12 -6.39
CA GLY A 342 -4.17 -13.91 -5.67
C GLY A 342 -5.11 -13.01 -6.46
N ALA A 343 -5.38 -11.84 -5.88
CA ALA A 343 -6.14 -10.77 -6.53
C ALA A 343 -5.34 -10.11 -7.65
N ARG A 344 -6.03 -9.63 -8.68
CA ARG A 344 -5.45 -8.76 -9.71
C ARG A 344 -5.13 -7.40 -9.10
N ILE A 345 -3.91 -6.94 -9.33
CA ILE A 345 -3.42 -5.63 -8.89
C ILE A 345 -3.15 -4.79 -10.13
N ASN A 346 -3.91 -3.72 -10.31
CA ASN A 346 -3.73 -2.80 -11.44
C ASN A 346 -2.35 -2.12 -11.41
N PHE A 347 -1.92 -1.57 -12.56
CA PHE A 347 -0.61 -0.92 -12.74
C PHE A 347 0.59 -1.85 -12.55
N THR A 348 0.36 -3.16 -12.70
CA THR A 348 1.40 -4.19 -12.70
C THR A 348 1.37 -4.97 -14.01
N GLU A 349 2.54 -5.49 -14.43
CA GLU A 349 2.66 -6.50 -15.48
C GLU A 349 2.59 -7.90 -14.83
N GLU A 350 1.67 -8.76 -15.26
CA GLU A 350 1.52 -10.11 -14.72
C GLU A 350 2.54 -11.07 -15.38
N LEU A 351 3.29 -11.81 -14.55
CA LEU A 351 4.31 -12.76 -15.01
C LEU A 351 3.75 -14.19 -15.08
N SER A 352 3.88 -14.84 -16.24
CA SER A 352 3.41 -16.22 -16.47
C SER A 352 4.40 -17.28 -16.03
#